data_AF-A0A1T5D5I5-F1
#
_entry.id   AF-A0A1T5D5I5-F1
#
_cell.length_a   1.000
_cell.length_b   1.000
_cell.length_c   1.000
_cell.angle_alpha   90.00
_cell.angle_beta   90.00
_cell.angle_gamma   90.00
#
_symmetry.space_group_name_H-M   'P 1'
#
loop_
_entity.id
_entity.type
_entity.pdbx_description
1 polymer ?
#
loop_
_entity_poly.entity_id
_entity_poly.type
_entity_poly.pdbx_seq_one_letter_code
_entity_poly.pdbx_strand_id
1 'polypeptide(L)'
;MWSITLTDIIQFIVMTIGVFFIMFPFSVNSVGGLTVLFSSVPEAHLSLTNIGWDRIFQYFLLYFFGLMVSQDIWQRVFTARSQKVAKSSAISAGVYSVLYGLVLSIVGMCALVLLPNLGETQSAFTSLALEILPPGLLGLVLAGVCSALMSNASGAIFASATLITNDIIKVYVKKDMTDRDIINTSRMVILGLGVLAIIFSVWIQNILVALDMAYAILSGAIFVPLIVGLYWKRVTSKAAFYSIIASSLVVFISFIIFGITSTLPIIYGLITGLVVIVGFTLIIPENNIEMNKKNTTIYK
;
A
#
# COMPACT_ATOMS: atom_id res chain seq x y z
N MET A 1 -1.28 1.42 18.25
CA MET A 1 -0.53 2.52 17.62
C MET A 1 0.79 2.85 18.31
N TRP A 2 0.81 3.35 19.56
CA TRP A 2 2.07 3.81 20.19
C TRP A 2 3.24 2.81 20.12
N SER A 3 3.00 1.56 20.51
CA SER A 3 4.02 0.50 20.45
C SER A 3 4.55 0.26 19.04
N ILE A 4 3.67 0.31 18.02
CA ILE A 4 4.03 0.08 16.61
C ILE A 4 4.86 1.26 16.09
N THR A 5 4.49 2.49 16.42
CA THR A 5 5.25 3.66 16.01
C THR A 5 6.67 3.66 16.58
N LEU A 6 6.85 3.21 17.83
CA LEU A 6 8.19 3.09 18.43
C LEU A 6 9.05 2.05 17.71
N THR A 7 8.49 0.88 17.40
CA THR A 7 9.22 -0.15 16.64
C THR A 7 9.55 0.32 15.24
N ASP A 8 8.62 0.99 14.57
CA ASP A 8 8.81 1.52 13.22
C ASP A 8 9.97 2.53 13.14
N ILE A 9 10.18 3.35 14.18
CA ILE A 9 11.30 4.31 14.21
C ILE A 9 12.64 3.58 14.21
N ILE A 10 12.78 2.55 15.04
CA ILE A 10 14.02 1.75 15.09
C ILE A 10 14.22 1.03 13.76
N GLN A 11 13.14 0.43 13.25
CA GLN A 11 13.14 -0.30 11.98
C GLN A 11 13.52 0.58 10.79
N PHE A 12 13.01 1.83 10.78
CA PHE A 12 13.35 2.85 9.80
C PHE A 12 14.85 3.21 9.84
N ILE A 13 15.43 3.37 11.02
CA ILE A 13 16.86 3.66 11.18
C ILE A 13 17.69 2.50 10.63
N VAL A 14 17.40 1.27 11.04
CA VAL A 14 18.12 0.07 10.59
C VAL A 14 18.02 -0.08 9.07
N MET A 15 16.83 0.09 8.50
CA MET A 15 16.61 0.04 7.06
C MET A 15 17.36 1.14 6.31
N THR A 16 17.36 2.37 6.84
CA THR A 16 18.07 3.51 6.24
C THR A 16 19.58 3.26 6.21
N ILE A 17 20.15 2.78 7.33
CA ILE A 17 21.57 2.43 7.41
C ILE A 17 21.89 1.29 6.45
N GLY A 18 21.09 0.22 6.48
CA GLY A 18 21.28 -0.94 5.61
C GLY A 18 21.28 -0.58 4.12
N VAL A 19 20.34 0.23 3.67
CA VAL A 19 20.22 0.56 2.24
C VAL A 19 21.15 1.69 1.81
N PHE A 20 21.11 2.85 2.46
CA PHE A 20 21.85 4.03 1.99
C PHE A 20 23.33 3.98 2.34
N PHE A 21 23.69 3.48 3.52
CA PHE A 21 25.05 3.58 4.03
C PHE A 21 25.86 2.30 3.86
N ILE A 22 25.21 1.17 3.58
CA ILE A 22 25.88 -0.11 3.37
C ILE A 22 25.63 -0.61 1.95
N MET A 23 24.39 -0.98 1.63
CA MET A 23 24.10 -1.65 0.35
C MET A 23 24.46 -0.79 -0.86
N PHE A 24 24.03 0.47 -0.87
CA PHE A 24 24.28 1.40 -1.98
C PHE A 24 25.77 1.62 -2.28
N PRO A 25 26.61 2.08 -1.33
CA PRO A 25 28.02 2.34 -1.62
C PRO A 25 28.79 1.06 -1.98
N PHE A 26 28.49 -0.08 -1.35
CA PHE A 26 29.12 -1.34 -1.71
C PHE A 26 28.73 -1.78 -3.12
N SER A 27 27.44 -1.69 -3.49
CA SER A 27 26.98 -2.06 -4.83
C SER A 27 27.66 -1.23 -5.93
N VAL A 28 27.78 0.09 -5.71
CA VAL A 28 28.43 0.98 -6.65
C VAL A 28 29.94 0.70 -6.75
N ASN A 29 30.60 0.43 -5.62
CA ASN A 29 32.03 0.12 -5.59
C ASN A 29 32.34 -1.22 -6.31
N SER A 30 31.52 -2.26 -6.08
CA SER A 30 31.69 -3.57 -6.72
C SER A 30 31.61 -3.53 -8.25
N VAL A 31 30.89 -2.56 -8.84
CA VAL A 31 30.83 -2.34 -10.29
C VAL A 31 31.98 -1.46 -10.81
N GLY A 32 32.76 -0.83 -9.93
CA GLY A 32 33.82 0.11 -10.28
C GLY A 32 33.40 1.58 -10.35
N GLY A 33 32.25 1.92 -9.74
CA GLY A 33 31.73 3.29 -9.66
C GLY A 33 30.53 3.56 -10.58
N LEU A 34 29.86 4.70 -10.36
CA LEU A 34 28.65 5.09 -11.10
C LEU A 34 28.91 5.30 -12.60
N THR A 35 30.08 5.84 -12.95
CA THR A 35 30.45 6.05 -14.35
C THR A 35 30.53 4.73 -15.11
N VAL A 36 31.20 3.74 -14.52
CA VAL A 36 31.32 2.40 -15.11
C VAL A 36 29.94 1.74 -15.20
N LEU A 37 29.14 1.84 -14.14
CA LEU A 37 27.77 1.32 -14.11
C LEU A 37 26.93 1.87 -15.27
N PHE A 38 26.86 3.19 -15.44
CA PHE A 38 26.04 3.81 -16.48
C PHE A 38 26.55 3.51 -17.91
N SER A 39 27.84 3.21 -18.08
CA SER A 39 28.37 2.73 -19.36
C SER A 39 28.13 1.24 -19.62
N SER A 40 27.90 0.45 -18.57
CA SER A 40 27.78 -1.02 -18.65
C SER A 40 26.32 -1.48 -18.79
N VAL A 41 25.37 -0.68 -18.32
CA VAL A 41 23.94 -0.98 -18.48
C VAL A 41 23.43 -0.55 -19.86
N PRO A 42 22.48 -1.29 -20.46
CA PRO A 42 21.85 -0.84 -21.70
C PRO A 42 21.21 0.54 -21.53
N GLU A 43 21.35 1.42 -22.53
CA GLU A 43 20.83 2.81 -22.48
C GLU A 43 19.34 2.88 -22.12
N ALA A 44 18.57 1.86 -22.51
CA ALA A 44 17.16 1.70 -22.17
C ALA A 44 16.91 1.77 -20.64
N HIS A 45 17.79 1.23 -19.80
CA HIS A 45 17.65 1.25 -18.34
C HIS A 45 17.88 2.63 -17.71
N LEU A 46 18.51 3.56 -18.44
CA LEU A 46 18.71 4.95 -18.00
C LEU A 46 17.51 5.84 -18.32
N SER A 47 16.63 5.40 -19.23
CA SER A 47 15.42 6.13 -19.58
C SER A 47 14.30 5.85 -18.57
N LEU A 48 13.79 6.92 -17.95
CA LEU A 48 12.63 6.86 -17.05
C LEU A 48 11.35 6.35 -17.75
N THR A 49 11.27 6.45 -19.07
CA THR A 49 10.09 6.09 -19.86
C THR A 49 10.16 4.69 -20.45
N ASN A 50 11.27 3.97 -20.24
CA ASN A 50 11.49 2.65 -20.83
C ASN A 50 10.49 1.59 -20.37
N ILE A 51 9.91 1.76 -19.18
CA ILE A 51 8.84 0.88 -18.68
C ILE A 51 7.53 1.00 -19.48
N GLY A 52 7.41 2.03 -20.33
CA GLY A 52 6.25 2.32 -21.17
C GLY A 52 5.24 3.26 -20.49
N TRP A 53 4.69 4.19 -21.26
CA TRP A 53 3.71 5.18 -20.78
C TRP A 53 2.46 4.52 -20.18
N ASP A 54 2.01 3.41 -20.77
CA ASP A 54 0.85 2.66 -20.27
C ASP A 54 1.08 2.14 -18.84
N ARG A 55 2.27 1.62 -18.56
CA ARG A 55 2.61 1.10 -17.22
C ARG A 55 2.89 2.22 -16.22
N ILE A 56 3.46 3.34 -16.65
CA ILE A 56 3.58 4.55 -15.81
C ILE A 56 2.19 5.04 -15.41
N PHE A 57 1.28 5.14 -16.38
CA PHE A 57 -0.09 5.56 -16.13
C PHE A 57 -0.83 4.57 -15.23
N GLN A 58 -0.62 3.27 -15.44
CA GLN A 58 -1.15 2.23 -14.56
C GLN A 58 -0.68 2.40 -13.12
N TYR A 59 0.63 2.53 -12.88
CA TYR A 59 1.18 2.72 -11.53
C TYR A 59 0.73 4.02 -10.90
N PHE A 60 0.57 5.09 -11.69
CA PHE A 60 -0.06 6.31 -11.20
C PHE A 60 -1.48 6.02 -10.72
N LEU A 61 -2.36 5.46 -11.54
CA LEU A 61 -3.75 5.15 -11.13
C LEU A 61 -3.79 4.24 -9.89
N LEU A 62 -2.94 3.21 -9.87
CA LEU A 62 -2.93 2.17 -8.85
C LEU A 62 -2.42 2.70 -7.51
N TYR A 63 -1.25 3.32 -7.48
CA TYR A 63 -0.65 3.80 -6.22
C TYR A 63 -1.17 5.16 -5.79
N PHE A 64 -1.36 6.13 -6.70
CA PHE A 64 -1.81 7.47 -6.31
C PHE A 64 -3.20 7.40 -5.66
N PHE A 65 -4.18 6.79 -6.33
CA PHE A 65 -5.53 6.67 -5.76
C PHE A 65 -5.62 5.65 -4.65
N GLY A 66 -4.90 4.52 -4.76
CA GLY A 66 -4.93 3.49 -3.74
C GLY A 66 -4.37 3.96 -2.40
N LEU A 67 -3.24 4.69 -2.41
CA LEU A 67 -2.64 5.24 -1.19
C LEU A 67 -3.50 6.35 -0.57
N MET A 68 -4.25 7.12 -1.36
CA MET A 68 -5.17 8.14 -0.83
C MET A 68 -6.29 7.57 0.03
N VAL A 69 -6.65 6.30 -0.18
CA VAL A 69 -7.74 5.62 0.54
C VAL A 69 -7.21 4.71 1.65
N SER A 70 -5.92 4.38 1.61
CA SER A 70 -5.32 3.36 2.46
C SER A 70 -5.41 3.72 3.95
N GLN A 71 -6.06 2.85 4.73
CA GLN A 71 -6.36 3.10 6.14
C GLN A 71 -5.08 3.16 7.00
N ASP A 72 -4.05 2.43 6.62
CA ASP A 72 -2.78 2.37 7.35
C ASP A 72 -2.00 3.69 7.33
N ILE A 73 -2.24 4.55 6.32
CA ILE A 73 -1.72 5.92 6.25
C ILE A 73 -2.60 6.85 7.11
N TRP A 74 -3.92 6.78 6.94
CA TRP A 74 -4.85 7.65 7.65
C TRP A 74 -4.83 7.45 9.17
N GLN A 75 -4.68 6.20 9.65
CA GLN A 75 -4.51 5.94 11.08
C GLN A 75 -3.31 6.70 11.67
N ARG A 76 -2.22 6.87 10.90
CA ARG A 76 -1.03 7.62 11.35
C ARG A 76 -1.32 9.12 11.35
N VAL A 77 -1.98 9.63 10.31
CA VAL A 77 -2.40 11.03 10.21
C VAL A 77 -3.29 11.43 11.39
N PHE A 78 -4.28 10.61 11.76
CA PHE A 78 -5.17 10.90 12.89
C PHE A 78 -4.50 10.81 14.27
N THR A 79 -3.35 10.16 14.37
CA THR A 79 -2.54 10.14 15.60
C THR A 79 -1.52 11.28 15.69
N ALA A 80 -1.42 12.13 14.67
CA ALA A 80 -0.49 13.26 14.69
C ALA A 80 -0.91 14.32 15.72
N ARG A 81 0.08 14.90 16.41
CA ARG A 81 -0.13 15.91 17.45
C ARG A 81 -0.72 17.23 16.94
N SER A 82 -0.53 17.53 15.65
CA SER A 82 -1.09 18.73 15.01
C SER A 82 -1.16 18.55 13.49
N GLN A 83 -1.99 19.37 12.84
CA GLN A 83 -2.09 19.40 11.38
C GLN A 83 -0.75 19.75 10.71
N LYS A 84 0.05 20.65 11.32
CA LYS A 84 1.38 21.01 10.81
C LYS A 84 2.31 19.80 10.78
N VAL A 85 2.31 19.01 11.86
CA VAL A 85 3.11 17.79 11.96
C VAL A 85 2.65 16.76 10.93
N ALA A 86 1.33 16.51 10.82
CA ALA A 86 0.78 15.56 9.84
C ALA A 86 1.17 15.91 8.40
N LYS A 87 1.03 17.19 8.01
CA LYS A 87 1.40 17.66 6.67
C LYS A 87 2.91 17.54 6.43
N SER A 88 3.71 18.00 7.37
CA SER A 88 5.17 17.96 7.24
C SER A 88 5.68 16.52 7.14
N SER A 89 5.17 15.61 7.99
CA SER A 89 5.57 14.21 7.96
C SER A 89 5.19 13.51 6.66
N ALA A 90 4.00 13.80 6.11
CA ALA A 90 3.56 13.23 4.84
C ALA A 90 4.44 13.69 3.67
N ILE A 91 4.76 14.98 3.60
CA ILE A 91 5.65 15.52 2.55
C ILE A 91 7.06 14.92 2.70
N SER A 92 7.61 14.91 3.91
CA SER A 92 8.95 14.34 4.16
C SER A 92 9.01 12.85 3.82
N ALA A 93 7.97 12.07 4.13
CA ALA A 93 7.88 10.66 3.77
C ALA A 93 7.82 10.45 2.25
N GLY A 94 7.07 11.29 1.53
CA GLY A 94 7.03 11.27 0.07
C GLY A 94 8.40 11.54 -0.57
N VAL A 95 9.10 12.58 -0.12
CA VAL A 95 10.46 12.90 -0.59
C VAL A 95 11.44 11.76 -0.28
N TYR A 96 11.38 11.22 0.94
CA TYR A 96 12.23 10.09 1.33
C TYR A 96 11.96 8.84 0.47
N SER A 97 10.70 8.57 0.13
CA SER A 97 10.32 7.43 -0.73
C SER A 97 10.91 7.55 -2.14
N VAL A 98 10.97 8.77 -2.70
CA VAL A 98 11.62 9.02 -3.99
C VAL A 98 13.12 8.72 -3.92
N LEU A 99 13.80 9.20 -2.87
CA LEU A 99 15.23 8.91 -2.66
C LEU A 99 15.48 7.41 -2.52
N TYR A 100 14.63 6.73 -1.76
CA TYR A 100 14.71 5.28 -1.56
C TYR A 100 14.53 4.51 -2.87
N GLY A 101 13.55 4.90 -3.69
CA GLY A 101 13.30 4.31 -5.00
C GLY A 101 14.49 4.49 -5.96
N LEU A 102 15.11 5.68 -5.99
CA LEU A 102 16.30 5.93 -6.80
C LEU A 102 17.48 5.06 -6.38
N VAL A 103 17.76 5.00 -5.07
CA VAL A 103 18.85 4.19 -4.53
C VAL A 103 18.65 2.71 -4.83
N LEU A 104 17.45 2.16 -4.59
CA LEU A 104 17.17 0.77 -4.91
C LEU A 104 17.22 0.48 -6.41
N SER A 105 16.82 1.44 -7.26
CA SER A 105 16.92 1.28 -8.71
C SER A 105 18.38 1.17 -9.14
N ILE A 106 19.28 1.98 -8.56
CA ILE A 106 20.73 1.87 -8.81
C ILE A 106 21.29 0.54 -8.31
N VAL A 107 20.91 0.11 -7.10
CA VAL A 107 21.29 -1.21 -6.58
C VAL A 107 20.81 -2.34 -7.51
N GLY A 108 19.60 -2.24 -8.05
CA GLY A 108 19.07 -3.17 -9.06
C GLY A 108 19.87 -3.17 -10.36
N MET A 109 20.31 -2.00 -10.83
CA MET A 109 21.21 -1.88 -11.98
C MET A 109 22.58 -2.53 -11.71
N CYS A 110 23.13 -2.36 -10.50
CA CYS A 110 24.36 -3.08 -10.11
C CYS A 110 24.15 -4.60 -10.13
N ALA A 111 22.99 -5.09 -9.66
CA ALA A 111 22.66 -6.50 -9.70
C ALA A 111 22.59 -7.03 -11.14
N LEU A 112 22.03 -6.26 -12.07
CA LEU A 112 21.98 -6.62 -13.49
C LEU A 112 23.37 -6.83 -14.10
N VAL A 113 24.33 -5.97 -13.73
CA VAL A 113 25.72 -6.05 -14.25
C VAL A 113 26.50 -7.21 -13.61
N LEU A 114 26.38 -7.38 -12.29
CA LEU A 114 27.17 -8.36 -11.55
C LEU A 114 26.57 -9.78 -11.60
N LEU A 115 25.24 -9.89 -11.75
CA LEU A 115 24.50 -11.16 -11.76
C LEU A 115 23.64 -11.29 -13.03
N PRO A 116 24.24 -11.33 -14.24
CA PRO A 116 23.50 -11.28 -15.50
C PRO A 116 22.60 -12.50 -15.76
N ASN A 117 22.88 -13.63 -15.10
CA ASN A 117 22.12 -14.88 -15.23
C ASN A 117 21.18 -15.14 -14.04
N LEU A 118 20.73 -14.08 -13.36
CA LEU A 118 19.82 -14.23 -12.23
C LEU A 118 18.45 -14.74 -12.70
N GLY A 119 18.12 -15.99 -12.36
CA GLY A 119 16.86 -16.61 -12.79
C GLY A 119 15.62 -15.93 -12.20
N GLU A 120 15.66 -15.53 -10.93
CA GLU A 120 14.53 -14.90 -10.22
C GLU A 120 14.81 -13.41 -9.96
N THR A 121 14.21 -12.53 -10.76
CA THR A 121 14.44 -11.08 -10.69
C THR A 121 14.02 -10.46 -9.35
N GLN A 122 13.02 -11.03 -8.67
CA GLN A 122 12.57 -10.53 -7.36
C GLN A 122 13.61 -10.77 -6.25
N SER A 123 14.56 -11.67 -6.48
CA SER A 123 15.66 -11.96 -5.55
C SER A 123 16.91 -11.09 -5.78
N ALA A 124 16.87 -10.13 -6.72
CA ALA A 124 18.05 -9.38 -7.14
C ALA A 124 18.75 -8.66 -5.98
N PHE A 125 17.98 -7.99 -5.12
CA PHE A 125 18.54 -7.29 -3.97
C PHE A 125 19.27 -8.24 -3.01
N THR A 126 18.63 -9.35 -2.63
CA THR A 126 19.20 -10.30 -1.67
C THR A 126 20.36 -11.09 -2.26
N SER A 127 20.26 -11.48 -3.53
CA SER A 127 21.33 -12.19 -4.24
C SER A 127 22.57 -11.31 -4.40
N LEU A 128 22.38 -10.03 -4.75
CA LEU A 128 23.49 -9.09 -4.81
C LEU A 128 24.11 -8.88 -3.42
N ALA A 129 23.30 -8.74 -2.37
CA ALA A 129 23.81 -8.56 -1.02
C ALA A 129 24.69 -9.74 -0.57
N LEU A 130 24.27 -10.98 -0.89
CA LEU A 130 25.04 -12.19 -0.61
C LEU A 130 26.38 -12.24 -1.36
N GLU A 131 26.41 -11.72 -2.59
CA GLU A 131 27.62 -11.72 -3.42
C GLU A 131 28.66 -10.70 -2.95
N ILE A 132 28.22 -9.49 -2.56
CA ILE A 132 29.16 -8.36 -2.37
C ILE A 132 29.47 -8.00 -0.92
N LEU A 133 28.66 -8.44 0.06
CA LEU A 133 28.81 -7.99 1.44
C LEU A 133 29.55 -9.00 2.31
N PRO A 134 30.47 -8.54 3.19
CA PRO A 134 31.13 -9.41 4.14
C PRO A 134 30.18 -9.91 5.25
N PRO A 135 30.52 -11.04 5.91
CA PRO A 135 29.81 -11.52 7.09
C PRO A 135 29.74 -10.43 8.17
N GLY A 136 28.54 -10.14 8.66
CA GLY A 136 28.28 -9.01 9.56
C GLY A 136 27.48 -7.89 8.89
N LEU A 137 28.05 -7.23 7.88
CA LEU A 137 27.32 -6.21 7.10
C LEU A 137 26.15 -6.84 6.33
N LEU A 138 26.37 -8.03 5.77
CA LEU A 138 25.29 -8.84 5.18
C LEU A 138 24.15 -9.06 6.18
N GLY A 139 24.47 -9.46 7.41
CA GLY A 139 23.49 -9.70 8.46
C GLY A 139 22.69 -8.44 8.81
N LEU A 140 23.36 -7.27 8.86
CA LEU A 140 22.72 -5.99 9.12
C LEU A 140 21.77 -5.59 7.98
N VAL A 141 22.19 -5.75 6.72
CA VAL A 141 21.35 -5.45 5.55
C VAL A 141 20.13 -6.37 5.49
N LEU A 142 20.31 -7.68 5.69
CA LEU A 142 19.21 -8.64 5.74
C LEU A 142 18.26 -8.38 6.92
N ALA A 143 18.80 -8.00 8.09
CA ALA A 143 17.98 -7.54 9.21
C ALA A 143 17.18 -6.28 8.85
N GLY A 144 17.76 -5.35 8.07
CA GLY A 144 17.07 -4.19 7.50
C GLY A 144 15.91 -4.56 6.58
N VAL A 145 16.09 -5.57 5.71
CA VAL A 145 15.00 -6.10 4.86
C VAL A 145 13.89 -6.71 5.71
N CYS A 146 14.22 -7.58 6.66
CA CYS A 146 13.24 -8.17 7.58
C CYS A 146 12.49 -7.09 8.37
N SER A 147 13.22 -6.09 8.85
CA SER A 147 12.70 -4.90 9.54
C SER A 147 11.68 -4.13 8.70
N ALA A 148 12.00 -3.90 7.42
CA ALA A 148 11.09 -3.26 6.47
C ALA A 148 9.80 -4.09 6.29
N LEU A 149 9.93 -5.40 6.06
CA LEU A 149 8.78 -6.31 5.89
C LEU A 149 7.88 -6.34 7.15
N MET A 150 8.48 -6.38 8.34
CA MET A 150 7.76 -6.38 9.61
C MET A 150 7.00 -5.07 9.86
N SER A 151 7.60 -3.91 9.56
CA SER A 151 6.94 -2.61 9.71
C SER A 151 5.68 -2.49 8.83
N ASN A 152 5.76 -2.98 7.58
CA ASN A 152 4.65 -2.98 6.64
C ASN A 152 3.56 -3.98 7.06
N ALA A 153 3.94 -5.23 7.35
CA ALA A 153 3.01 -6.28 7.74
C ALA A 153 2.24 -5.90 9.02
N SER A 154 2.94 -5.43 10.05
CA SER A 154 2.30 -5.01 11.30
C SER A 154 1.35 -3.83 11.10
N GLY A 155 1.73 -2.84 10.27
CA GLY A 155 0.88 -1.70 9.93
C GLY A 155 -0.41 -2.09 9.23
N ALA A 156 -0.32 -2.94 8.19
CA ALA A 156 -1.47 -3.40 7.41
C ALA A 156 -2.41 -4.32 8.21
N ILE A 157 -1.85 -5.27 8.97
CA ILE A 157 -2.63 -6.17 9.83
C ILE A 157 -3.33 -5.38 10.94
N PHE A 158 -2.63 -4.44 11.57
CA PHE A 158 -3.22 -3.60 12.62
C PHE A 158 -4.33 -2.68 12.08
N ALA A 159 -4.13 -2.07 10.91
CA ALA A 159 -5.16 -1.25 10.26
C ALA A 159 -6.42 -2.09 9.96
N SER A 160 -6.23 -3.26 9.37
CA SER A 160 -7.32 -4.19 9.05
C SER A 160 -8.04 -4.69 10.30
N ALA A 161 -7.30 -5.03 11.36
CA ALA A 161 -7.88 -5.45 12.63
C ALA A 161 -8.69 -4.33 13.30
N THR A 162 -8.24 -3.09 13.16
CA THR A 162 -8.96 -1.91 13.68
C THR A 162 -10.28 -1.71 12.96
N LEU A 163 -10.30 -1.85 11.62
CA LEU A 163 -11.54 -1.79 10.82
C LEU A 163 -12.50 -2.92 11.23
N ILE A 164 -12.04 -4.17 11.28
CA ILE A 164 -12.90 -5.30 11.65
C ILE A 164 -13.43 -5.14 13.08
N THR A 165 -12.60 -4.74 14.03
CA THR A 165 -13.02 -4.64 15.43
C THR A 165 -13.99 -3.49 15.66
N ASN A 166 -13.69 -2.29 15.15
CA ASN A 166 -14.49 -1.10 15.42
C ASN A 166 -15.69 -0.95 14.48
N ASP A 167 -15.56 -1.34 13.22
CA ASP A 167 -16.59 -1.07 12.21
C ASP A 167 -17.52 -2.27 12.00
N ILE A 168 -17.05 -3.49 12.30
CA ILE A 168 -17.84 -4.71 12.14
C ILE A 168 -18.25 -5.28 13.49
N ILE A 169 -17.29 -5.71 14.33
CA ILE A 169 -17.58 -6.44 15.57
C ILE A 169 -18.32 -5.54 16.56
N LYS A 170 -17.79 -4.35 16.83
CA LYS A 170 -18.40 -3.42 17.79
C LYS A 170 -19.78 -2.94 17.33
N VAL A 171 -20.00 -2.79 16.03
CA VAL A 171 -21.28 -2.27 15.51
C VAL A 171 -22.35 -3.36 15.43
N TYR A 172 -21.99 -4.55 14.95
CA TYR A 172 -22.96 -5.58 14.57
C TYR A 172 -22.97 -6.82 15.47
N VAL A 173 -21.89 -7.10 16.19
CA VAL A 173 -21.76 -8.34 17.01
C VAL A 173 -21.90 -8.04 18.50
N LYS A 174 -21.11 -7.10 19.03
CA LYS A 174 -21.11 -6.75 20.45
C LYS A 174 -21.02 -5.23 20.60
N LYS A 175 -22.15 -4.56 20.86
CA LYS A 175 -22.24 -3.10 20.98
C LYS A 175 -21.57 -2.56 22.24
N ASP A 176 -21.78 -3.24 23.37
CA ASP A 176 -21.26 -2.82 24.67
C ASP A 176 -19.93 -3.53 24.97
N MET A 177 -18.88 -3.13 24.25
CA MET A 177 -17.52 -3.60 24.50
C MET A 177 -16.79 -2.67 25.47
N THR A 178 -16.24 -3.24 26.54
CA THR A 178 -15.28 -2.52 27.39
C THR A 178 -13.95 -2.33 26.64
N ASP A 179 -13.10 -1.39 27.08
CA ASP A 179 -11.77 -1.20 26.47
C ASP A 179 -10.93 -2.49 26.48
N ARG A 180 -11.07 -3.31 27.54
CA ARG A 180 -10.41 -4.61 27.64
C ARG A 180 -10.93 -5.58 26.58
N ASP A 181 -12.23 -5.60 26.33
CA ASP A 181 -12.83 -6.44 25.28
C ASP A 181 -12.33 -6.01 23.90
N ILE A 182 -12.25 -4.70 23.62
CA ILE A 182 -11.77 -4.18 22.34
C ILE A 182 -10.34 -4.62 22.10
N ILE A 183 -9.47 -4.49 23.11
CA ILE A 183 -8.05 -4.90 23.00
C ILE A 183 -7.93 -6.40 22.78
N ASN A 184 -8.65 -7.22 23.55
CA ASN A 184 -8.58 -8.68 23.42
C ASN A 184 -9.11 -9.16 22.07
N THR A 185 -10.23 -8.59 21.63
CA THR A 185 -10.81 -8.88 20.31
C THR A 185 -9.85 -8.48 19.20
N SER A 186 -9.27 -7.27 19.27
CA SER A 186 -8.28 -6.81 18.29
C SER A 186 -7.09 -7.77 18.21
N ARG A 187 -6.59 -8.28 19.34
CA ARG A 187 -5.49 -9.27 19.36
C ARG A 187 -5.86 -10.58 18.67
N MET A 188 -7.07 -11.09 18.88
CA MET A 188 -7.56 -12.29 18.20
C MET A 188 -7.71 -12.07 16.70
N VAL A 189 -8.25 -10.92 16.29
CA VAL A 189 -8.38 -10.56 14.88
C VAL A 189 -7.02 -10.40 14.21
N ILE A 190 -6.05 -9.77 14.87
CA ILE A 190 -4.66 -9.66 14.40
C ILE A 190 -4.07 -11.05 14.16
N LEU A 191 -4.25 -11.99 15.09
CA LEU A 191 -3.75 -13.36 14.95
C LEU A 191 -4.40 -14.06 13.74
N GLY A 192 -5.73 -13.97 13.60
CA GLY A 192 -6.45 -14.54 12.48
C GLY A 192 -6.02 -13.96 11.13
N LEU A 193 -5.89 -12.64 11.04
CA LEU A 193 -5.40 -11.96 9.84
C LEU A 193 -3.95 -12.32 9.51
N GLY A 194 -3.10 -12.50 10.51
CA GLY A 194 -1.73 -12.97 10.33
C GLY A 194 -1.66 -14.36 9.70
N VAL A 195 -2.49 -15.29 10.18
CA VAL A 195 -2.60 -16.64 9.59
C VAL A 195 -3.10 -16.57 8.14
N LEU A 196 -4.13 -15.75 7.87
CA LEU A 196 -4.62 -15.54 6.50
C LEU A 196 -3.55 -14.93 5.59
N ALA A 197 -2.79 -13.95 6.08
CA ALA A 197 -1.69 -13.35 5.33
C ALA A 197 -0.60 -14.38 4.96
N ILE A 198 -0.26 -15.29 5.88
CA ILE A 198 0.69 -16.38 5.61
C ILE A 198 0.16 -17.30 4.51
N ILE A 199 -1.12 -17.70 4.58
CA ILE A 199 -1.78 -18.54 3.57
C ILE A 199 -1.71 -17.87 2.19
N PHE A 200 -2.06 -16.59 2.09
CA PHE A 200 -1.95 -15.86 0.83
C PHE A 200 -0.52 -15.72 0.33
N SER A 201 0.47 -15.57 1.23
CA SER A 201 1.88 -15.49 0.84
C SER A 201 2.40 -16.78 0.20
N VAL A 202 1.83 -17.93 0.56
CA VAL A 202 2.19 -19.23 -0.05
C VAL A 202 1.62 -19.35 -1.47
N TRP A 203 0.44 -18.78 -1.72
CA TRP A 203 -0.23 -18.86 -3.02
C TRP A 203 0.22 -17.79 -4.02
N ILE A 204 0.49 -16.57 -3.55
CA ILE A 204 0.87 -15.44 -4.41
C ILE A 204 2.36 -15.15 -4.23
N GLN A 205 3.19 -15.75 -5.07
CA GLN A 205 4.64 -15.63 -4.98
C GLN A 205 5.22 -14.43 -5.74
N ASN A 206 4.44 -13.80 -6.62
CA ASN A 206 4.86 -12.60 -7.35
C ASN A 206 4.36 -11.34 -6.62
N ILE A 207 5.30 -10.53 -6.14
CA ILE A 207 5.01 -9.32 -5.37
C ILE A 207 4.26 -8.27 -6.18
N LEU A 208 4.56 -8.12 -7.47
CA LEU A 208 3.89 -7.16 -8.33
C LEU A 208 2.43 -7.55 -8.55
N VAL A 209 2.16 -8.84 -8.77
CA VAL A 209 0.78 -9.36 -8.88
C VAL A 209 0.00 -9.14 -7.59
N ALA A 210 0.62 -9.39 -6.42
CA ALA A 210 -0.02 -9.15 -5.13
C ALA A 210 -0.39 -7.67 -4.93
N LEU A 211 0.54 -6.76 -5.29
CA LEU A 211 0.31 -5.31 -5.21
C LEU A 211 -0.77 -4.85 -6.19
N ASP A 212 -0.72 -5.34 -7.44
CA ASP A 212 -1.71 -5.00 -8.46
C ASP A 212 -3.12 -5.38 -7.99
N MET A 213 -3.30 -6.58 -7.43
CA MET A 213 -4.59 -7.03 -6.89
C MET A 213 -5.07 -6.17 -5.72
N ALA A 214 -4.21 -5.94 -4.72
CA ALA A 214 -4.59 -5.22 -3.52
C ALA A 214 -4.95 -3.76 -3.81
N TYR A 215 -4.10 -3.06 -4.57
CA TYR A 215 -4.29 -1.65 -4.87
C TYR A 215 -5.33 -1.39 -5.95
N ALA A 216 -5.60 -2.32 -6.87
CA ALA A 216 -6.70 -2.16 -7.82
C ALA A 216 -8.07 -2.12 -7.14
N ILE A 217 -8.26 -2.83 -6.02
CA ILE A 217 -9.49 -2.73 -5.23
C ILE A 217 -9.57 -1.36 -4.54
N LEU A 218 -8.49 -0.92 -3.88
CA LEU A 218 -8.45 0.38 -3.21
C LEU A 218 -8.68 1.54 -4.18
N SER A 219 -7.96 1.54 -5.30
CA SER A 219 -8.05 2.58 -6.33
C SER A 219 -9.32 2.43 -7.17
N GLY A 220 -9.56 1.27 -7.79
CA GLY A 220 -10.65 1.05 -8.72
C GLY A 220 -12.02 1.00 -8.05
N ALA A 221 -12.14 0.39 -6.87
CA ALA A 221 -13.45 0.16 -6.27
C ALA A 221 -13.85 1.20 -5.21
N ILE A 222 -12.90 1.62 -4.36
CA ILE A 222 -13.21 2.38 -3.14
C ILE A 222 -12.97 3.89 -3.30
N PHE A 223 -11.96 4.30 -4.07
CA PHE A 223 -11.57 5.70 -4.22
C PHE A 223 -12.73 6.61 -4.64
N VAL A 224 -13.37 6.32 -5.76
CA VAL A 224 -14.44 7.19 -6.29
C VAL A 224 -15.61 7.30 -5.32
N PRO A 225 -16.19 6.19 -4.81
CA PRO A 225 -17.29 6.29 -3.86
C PRO A 225 -16.94 7.09 -2.61
N LEU A 226 -15.71 6.92 -2.09
CA LEU A 226 -15.24 7.64 -0.91
C LEU A 226 -15.10 9.14 -1.18
N ILE A 227 -14.38 9.53 -2.23
CA ILE A 227 -14.15 10.94 -2.55
C ILE A 227 -15.46 11.65 -2.86
N VAL A 228 -16.31 11.04 -3.68
CA VAL A 228 -17.62 11.62 -4.02
C VAL A 228 -18.50 11.72 -2.77
N GLY A 229 -18.50 10.72 -1.88
CA GLY A 229 -19.22 10.77 -0.61
C GLY A 229 -18.71 11.84 0.36
N LEU A 230 -17.42 12.15 0.34
CA LEU A 230 -16.82 13.20 1.19
C LEU A 230 -17.18 14.61 0.71
N TYR A 231 -17.18 14.86 -0.60
CA TYR A 231 -17.40 16.21 -1.15
C TYR A 231 -18.86 16.49 -1.53
N TRP A 232 -19.62 15.46 -1.92
CA TRP A 232 -21.00 15.62 -2.36
C TRP A 232 -22.00 15.27 -1.25
N LYS A 233 -22.49 16.33 -0.59
CA LYS A 233 -23.39 16.23 0.57
C LYS A 233 -24.71 15.46 0.33
N ARG A 234 -25.10 15.21 -0.93
CA ARG A 234 -26.31 14.46 -1.27
C ARG A 234 -26.12 12.94 -1.25
N VAL A 235 -24.88 12.46 -1.28
CA VAL A 235 -24.58 11.03 -1.32
C VAL A 235 -25.09 10.36 -0.05
N THR A 236 -25.81 9.26 -0.22
CA THR A 236 -26.31 8.46 0.90
C THR A 236 -25.41 7.24 1.16
N SER A 237 -25.42 6.71 2.38
CA SER A 237 -24.66 5.51 2.74
C SER A 237 -25.01 4.31 1.85
N LYS A 238 -26.28 4.20 1.41
CA LYS A 238 -26.72 3.15 0.47
C LYS A 238 -26.10 3.33 -0.91
N ALA A 239 -26.09 4.56 -1.45
CA ALA A 239 -25.47 4.86 -2.73
C ALA A 239 -23.96 4.54 -2.72
N ALA A 240 -23.26 4.92 -1.66
CA ALA A 240 -21.85 4.58 -1.49
C ALA A 240 -21.63 3.06 -1.39
N PHE A 241 -22.44 2.35 -0.60
CA PHE A 241 -22.34 0.90 -0.44
C PHE A 241 -22.54 0.16 -1.76
N TYR A 242 -23.62 0.42 -2.49
CA TYR A 242 -23.88 -0.24 -3.77
C TYR A 242 -22.84 0.12 -4.83
N SER A 243 -22.32 1.35 -4.80
CA SER A 243 -21.24 1.75 -5.69
C SER A 243 -19.96 0.95 -5.44
N ILE A 244 -19.53 0.78 -4.17
CA ILE A 244 -18.36 -0.03 -3.80
C ILE A 244 -18.55 -1.50 -4.22
N ILE A 245 -19.73 -2.07 -4.01
CA ILE A 245 -20.00 -3.47 -4.40
C ILE A 245 -19.95 -3.62 -5.93
N ALA A 246 -20.61 -2.73 -6.67
CA ALA A 246 -20.65 -2.80 -8.12
C ALA A 246 -19.25 -2.60 -8.73
N SER A 247 -18.50 -1.60 -8.27
CA SER A 247 -17.13 -1.34 -8.74
C SER A 247 -16.19 -2.50 -8.39
N SER A 248 -16.29 -3.08 -7.19
CA SER A 248 -15.50 -4.26 -6.80
C SER A 248 -15.77 -5.46 -7.70
N LEU A 249 -17.05 -5.74 -7.99
CA LEU A 249 -17.42 -6.83 -8.90
C LEU A 249 -16.86 -6.60 -10.30
N VAL A 250 -16.94 -5.37 -10.82
CA VAL A 250 -16.37 -5.02 -12.12
C VAL A 250 -14.85 -5.19 -12.14
N VAL A 251 -14.14 -4.79 -11.08
CA VAL A 251 -12.69 -5.01 -10.95
C VAL A 251 -12.37 -6.51 -11.01
N PHE A 252 -13.05 -7.35 -10.21
CA PHE A 252 -12.82 -8.80 -10.20
C PHE A 252 -13.15 -9.47 -11.54
N ILE A 253 -14.26 -9.12 -12.17
CA ILE A 253 -14.63 -9.64 -13.50
C ILE A 253 -13.58 -9.21 -14.53
N SER A 254 -13.12 -7.96 -14.46
CA SER A 254 -12.10 -7.43 -15.37
C SER A 254 -10.75 -8.13 -15.19
N PHE A 255 -10.39 -8.56 -13.98
CA PHE A 255 -9.20 -9.39 -13.78
C PHE A 255 -9.26 -10.72 -14.52
N ILE A 256 -10.44 -11.35 -14.57
CA ILE A 256 -10.64 -12.62 -15.28
C ILE A 256 -10.55 -12.42 -16.80
N ILE A 257 -11.09 -11.31 -17.31
CA ILE A 257 -11.17 -11.05 -18.76
C ILE A 257 -9.86 -10.49 -19.33
N PHE A 258 -9.26 -9.51 -18.66
CA PHE A 258 -8.13 -8.73 -19.17
C PHE A 258 -6.80 -9.05 -18.48
N GLY A 259 -6.83 -9.87 -17.43
CA GLY A 259 -5.67 -10.19 -16.62
C GLY A 259 -5.45 -9.25 -15.44
N ILE A 260 -4.77 -9.76 -14.41
CA ILE A 260 -4.52 -9.06 -13.14
C ILE A 260 -3.63 -7.83 -13.31
N THR A 261 -2.63 -7.93 -14.17
CA THR A 261 -1.62 -6.89 -14.38
C THR A 261 -2.05 -5.84 -15.41
N SER A 262 -3.30 -5.88 -15.87
CA SER A 262 -3.86 -4.92 -16.82
C SER A 262 -4.31 -3.63 -16.10
N THR A 263 -4.29 -2.51 -16.83
CA THR A 263 -4.82 -1.22 -16.35
C THR A 263 -6.35 -1.16 -16.38
N LEU A 264 -6.98 -1.95 -17.26
CA LEU A 264 -8.43 -1.90 -17.51
C LEU A 264 -9.31 -2.18 -16.27
N PRO A 265 -8.99 -3.15 -15.38
CA PRO A 265 -9.75 -3.37 -14.15
C PRO A 265 -9.91 -2.11 -13.30
N ILE A 266 -8.85 -1.31 -13.18
CA ILE A 266 -8.85 -0.07 -12.39
C ILE A 266 -9.76 0.97 -13.06
N ILE A 267 -9.58 1.18 -14.36
CA ILE A 267 -10.37 2.17 -15.12
C ILE A 267 -11.86 1.81 -15.07
N TYR A 268 -12.22 0.55 -15.33
CA TYR A 268 -13.61 0.12 -15.29
C TYR A 268 -14.21 0.16 -13.89
N GLY A 269 -13.41 -0.13 -12.86
CA GLY A 269 -13.79 0.09 -11.47
C GLY A 269 -14.13 1.56 -11.19
N LEU A 270 -13.23 2.48 -11.54
CA LEU A 270 -13.41 3.92 -11.33
C LEU A 270 -14.67 4.45 -12.03
N ILE A 271 -14.84 4.09 -13.32
CA ILE A 271 -16.00 4.49 -14.11
C ILE A 271 -17.29 3.95 -13.51
N THR A 272 -17.32 2.65 -13.16
CA THR A 272 -18.49 2.02 -12.55
C THR A 272 -18.83 2.66 -11.21
N GLY A 273 -17.82 2.91 -10.37
CA GLY A 273 -18.01 3.58 -9.08
C GLY A 273 -18.66 4.96 -9.26
N LEU A 274 -18.18 5.74 -10.24
CA LEU A 274 -18.74 7.06 -10.54
C LEU A 274 -20.19 6.98 -11.04
N VAL A 275 -20.44 6.13 -12.03
CA VAL A 275 -21.77 5.99 -12.64
C VAL A 275 -22.79 5.52 -11.60
N VAL A 276 -22.44 4.51 -10.80
CA VAL A 276 -23.35 3.96 -9.80
C VAL A 276 -23.60 4.96 -8.67
N ILE A 277 -22.56 5.62 -8.14
CA ILE A 277 -22.77 6.57 -7.04
C ILE A 277 -23.58 7.78 -7.47
N VAL A 278 -23.33 8.31 -8.67
CA VAL A 278 -24.08 9.42 -9.24
C VAL A 278 -25.52 8.99 -9.53
N GLY A 279 -25.72 7.85 -10.19
CA GLY A 279 -27.04 7.33 -10.51
C GLY A 279 -27.91 7.14 -9.27
N PHE A 280 -27.42 6.42 -8.26
CA PHE A 280 -28.16 6.23 -7.01
C PHE A 280 -28.41 7.53 -6.25
N THR A 281 -27.45 8.46 -6.25
CA THR A 281 -27.61 9.75 -5.56
C THR A 281 -28.66 10.64 -6.23
N LEU A 282 -28.80 10.57 -7.55
CA LEU A 282 -29.82 11.34 -8.28
C LEU A 282 -31.23 10.72 -8.16
N ILE A 283 -31.32 9.40 -8.03
CA ILE A 283 -32.61 8.69 -7.88
C ILE A 283 -33.19 8.86 -6.48
N ILE A 284 -32.36 8.97 -5.44
CA ILE A 284 -32.84 9.09 -4.06
C ILE A 284 -33.28 10.54 -3.78
N PRO A 285 -34.57 10.78 -3.44
CA PRO A 285 -35.07 12.13 -3.17
C PRO A 285 -34.41 12.78 -1.96
N GLU A 286 -34.19 14.09 -2.04
CA GLU A 286 -33.49 14.90 -1.04
C GLU A 286 -34.10 14.83 0.37
N ASN A 287 -35.43 14.62 0.47
CA ASN A 287 -36.14 14.49 1.74
C ASN A 287 -35.71 13.27 2.58
N ASN A 288 -35.16 12.21 1.98
CA ASN A 288 -34.65 11.06 2.75
C ASN A 288 -33.29 11.33 3.40
N ILE A 289 -32.60 12.41 3.02
CA ILE A 289 -31.25 12.75 3.51
C ILE A 289 -31.32 13.37 4.91
N GLU A 290 -32.36 14.17 5.20
CA GLU A 290 -32.57 14.76 6.53
C GLU A 290 -32.98 13.73 7.59
N MET A 291 -33.80 12.75 7.24
CA MET A 291 -34.16 11.65 8.17
C MET A 291 -32.95 10.78 8.53
N ASN A 292 -32.06 10.50 7.57
CA ASN A 292 -30.89 9.67 7.82
C ASN A 292 -29.85 10.37 8.70
N LYS A 293 -29.71 11.71 8.57
CA LYS A 293 -28.92 12.54 9.50
C LYS A 293 -29.49 12.50 10.91
N LYS A 294 -30.81 12.59 11.08
CA LYS A 294 -31.45 12.52 12.41
C LYS A 294 -31.20 11.19 13.11
N ASN A 295 -31.20 10.07 12.38
CA ASN A 295 -30.95 8.74 12.94
C ASN A 295 -29.46 8.46 13.25
N THR A 296 -28.52 9.10 12.56
CA THR A 296 -27.08 8.96 12.87
C THR A 296 -26.64 9.78 14.08
N THR A 297 -27.34 10.87 14.42
CA THR A 297 -27.06 11.64 15.65
C THR A 297 -27.45 10.91 16.93
N ILE A 298 -28.29 9.87 16.85
CA ILE A 298 -28.75 9.07 18.00
C ILE A 298 -27.66 8.06 18.46
N TYR A 299 -26.61 7.86 17.66
CA TYR A 299 -25.48 6.96 17.96
C TYR A 299 -24.15 7.69 18.23
N LYS A 300 -24.19 8.97 18.63
CA LYS A 300 -23.03 9.68 19.18
C LYS A 300 -23.08 9.71 20.70
#